data_AF-A0A9W9YMW5-F1
#
_entry.id   AF-A0A9W9YMW5-F1
#
_cell.length_a   1.000
_cell.length_b   1.000
_cell.length_c   1.000
_cell.angle_alpha   90.00
_cell.angle_beta   90.00
_cell.angle_gamma   90.00
#
_symmetry.space_group_name_H-M   'P 1'
#
loop_
_entity.id
_entity.type
_entity.pdbx_description
1 polymer ?
#
loop_
_entity_poly.entity_id
_entity_poly.type
_entity_poly.pdbx_seq_one_letter_code
_entity_poly.pdbx_strand_id
1 'polypeptide(L)'
;MSLDWDDSYDFDMSPIETTESSTQTSPISEEEELLLKEHIQFHSEMKDFLERALLKGQNEGVLALRVFIKNKPKKPKTSLNRLFLEDNSPQNDETESSTHEYLKTKLTQESLPIFSSLSLSDSESWNTVSEKIKNTNQRCQRGSGVCLSGHIQLGHLLEAGAKLYRDEKLLGRAEGTFDEWIRKNVQMSSRHARKLRAVARVIQPFPRLHNLALSLTEVYQRLPSIRRVLEIQEYKEFWSLAS
;
A
#
# COMPACT_ATOMS: atom_id res chain seq x y z
N MET A 1 -8.20 13.02 39.15
CA MET A 1 -7.17 12.14 38.56
C MET A 1 -6.40 12.99 37.57
N SER A 2 -5.25 13.50 38.02
CA SER A 2 -4.35 14.35 37.23
C SER A 2 -3.50 13.43 36.36
N LEU A 3 -3.48 13.68 35.05
CA LEU A 3 -2.58 13.04 34.12
C LEU A 3 -1.34 13.94 34.03
N ASP A 4 -0.36 13.64 34.87
CA ASP A 4 0.97 14.21 34.78
C ASP A 4 1.66 13.61 33.56
N TRP A 5 1.84 14.43 32.53
CA TRP A 5 2.67 14.10 31.38
C TRP A 5 4.11 14.47 31.73
N ASP A 6 4.94 13.44 31.82
CA ASP A 6 6.37 13.52 32.09
C ASP A 6 7.09 14.06 30.82
N ASP A 7 7.32 15.36 30.78
CA ASP A 7 8.05 16.10 29.73
C ASP A 7 9.57 15.93 29.92
N SER A 8 10.05 14.70 29.74
CA SER A 8 11.48 14.38 29.74
C SER A 8 11.83 13.64 28.46
N TYR A 9 11.83 14.38 27.35
CA TYR A 9 12.47 13.95 26.10
C TYR A 9 13.72 14.81 25.93
N ASP A 10 14.83 14.34 26.51
CA ASP A 10 16.16 14.86 26.24
C ASP A 10 16.50 14.60 24.76
N PHE A 11 16.27 15.62 23.94
CA PHE A 11 16.72 15.65 22.55
C PHE A 11 18.23 15.90 22.56
N ASP A 12 19.00 14.82 22.52
CA ASP A 12 20.45 14.84 22.44
C ASP A 12 20.91 15.62 21.19
N MET A 13 21.35 16.85 21.42
CA MET A 13 21.95 17.76 20.44
C MET A 13 23.46 17.53 20.36
N SER A 14 23.89 16.26 20.34
CA SER A 14 25.29 15.96 20.04
C SER A 14 25.59 16.44 18.61
N PRO A 15 26.67 17.22 18.40
CA PRO A 15 27.09 17.63 17.07
C PRO A 15 27.34 16.38 16.22
N ILE A 16 26.64 16.27 15.09
CA ILE A 16 26.94 15.25 14.10
C ILE A 16 28.37 15.54 13.62
N GLU A 17 29.31 14.66 13.99
CA GLU A 17 30.66 14.68 13.46
C GLU A 17 30.57 14.48 11.95
N THR A 18 30.65 15.58 11.20
CA THR A 18 30.82 15.56 9.74
C THR A 18 32.17 14.95 9.43
N THR A 19 32.17 13.66 9.12
CA THR A 19 33.28 13.01 8.42
C THR A 19 33.50 13.71 7.08
N GLU A 20 34.55 14.51 6.98
CA GLU A 20 35.01 15.17 5.76
C GLU A 20 35.51 14.14 4.74
N SER A 21 34.58 13.44 4.10
CA SER A 21 34.85 12.74 2.84
C SER A 21 34.51 13.70 1.71
N SER A 22 35.50 14.47 1.27
CA SER A 22 35.42 15.34 0.11
C SER A 22 35.18 14.53 -1.16
N THR A 23 33.91 14.28 -1.48
CA THR A 23 33.46 13.83 -2.80
C THR A 23 33.33 15.06 -3.67
N GLN A 24 34.04 15.08 -4.81
CA GLN A 24 33.87 16.08 -5.85
C GLN A 24 32.38 16.12 -6.27
N THR A 25 31.65 17.12 -5.78
CA THR A 25 30.26 17.34 -6.20
C THR A 25 30.29 18.09 -7.52
N SER A 26 29.67 17.52 -8.55
CA SER A 26 29.38 18.28 -9.75
C SER A 26 28.52 19.49 -9.39
N PRO A 27 28.70 20.65 -10.05
CA PRO A 27 27.83 21.79 -9.83
C PRO A 27 26.37 21.40 -10.15
N ILE A 28 25.44 21.95 -9.36
CA ILE A 28 23.99 21.76 -9.54
C ILE A 28 23.63 22.20 -10.97
N SER A 29 22.86 21.37 -11.68
CA SER A 29 22.40 21.69 -13.03
C SER A 29 21.35 22.81 -13.03
N GLU A 30 21.20 23.49 -14.17
CA GLU A 30 20.23 24.59 -14.31
C GLU A 30 18.78 24.15 -14.03
N GLU A 31 18.42 22.91 -14.42
CA GLU A 31 17.10 22.32 -14.11
C GLU A 31 16.88 22.13 -12.61
N GLU A 32 17.90 21.67 -11.89
CA GLU A 32 17.85 21.43 -10.45
C GLU A 32 17.81 22.75 -9.68
N GLU A 33 18.56 23.76 -10.14
CA GLU A 33 18.51 25.11 -9.57
C GLU A 33 17.12 25.74 -9.75
N LEU A 34 16.51 25.59 -10.94
CA LEU A 34 15.15 26.07 -11.19
C LEU A 34 14.14 25.38 -10.27
N LEU A 35 14.26 24.04 -10.13
CA LEU A 35 13.41 23.27 -9.23
C LEU A 35 13.54 23.75 -7.78
N LEU A 36 14.77 23.97 -7.29
CA LEU A 36 15.02 24.50 -5.95
C LEU A 36 14.37 25.87 -5.77
N LYS A 37 14.53 26.78 -6.73
CA LYS A 37 13.92 28.12 -6.69
C LYS A 37 12.39 28.05 -6.64
N GLU A 38 11.75 27.18 -7.44
CA GLU A 38 10.30 26.99 -7.39
C GLU A 38 9.81 26.54 -6.00
N HIS A 39 10.52 25.59 -5.37
CA HIS A 39 10.17 25.11 -4.04
C HIS A 39 10.43 26.17 -2.96
N ILE A 40 11.55 26.89 -3.02
CA ILE A 40 11.84 28.00 -2.11
C ILE A 40 10.72 29.04 -2.17
N GLN A 41 10.34 29.46 -3.37
CA GLN A 41 9.26 30.42 -3.59
C GLN A 41 7.94 29.91 -3.01
N PHE A 42 7.55 28.67 -3.32
CA PHE A 42 6.33 28.07 -2.80
C PHE A 42 6.31 28.01 -1.27
N HIS A 43 7.40 27.60 -0.63
CA HIS A 43 7.48 27.50 0.82
C HIS A 43 7.44 28.88 1.49
N SER A 44 8.05 29.90 0.89
CA SER A 44 7.92 31.29 1.33
C SER A 44 6.47 31.76 1.26
N GLU A 45 5.81 31.58 0.11
CA GLU A 45 4.40 31.99 -0.07
C GLU A 45 3.46 31.24 0.87
N MET A 46 3.72 29.96 1.13
CA MET A 46 2.93 29.15 2.05
C MET A 46 3.08 29.63 3.50
N LYS A 47 4.30 30.03 3.91
CA LYS A 47 4.54 30.61 5.24
C LYS A 47 3.71 31.88 5.41
N ASP A 48 3.83 32.84 4.50
CA ASP A 48 3.10 34.11 4.55
C ASP A 48 1.58 33.91 4.48
N PHE A 49 1.14 32.88 3.75
CA PHE A 49 -0.26 32.48 3.71
C PHE A 49 -0.76 31.98 5.06
N LEU A 50 0.00 31.12 5.74
CA LEU A 50 -0.37 30.56 7.04
C LEU A 50 -0.38 31.62 8.15
N GLU A 51 0.56 32.56 8.14
CA GLU A 51 0.57 33.69 9.08
C GLU A 51 -0.69 34.56 8.92
N ARG A 52 -1.08 34.88 7.68
CA ARG A 52 -2.33 35.60 7.40
C ARG A 52 -3.57 34.80 7.78
N ALA A 53 -3.55 33.49 7.53
CA ALA A 53 -4.64 32.60 7.91
C ALA A 53 -4.82 32.58 9.44
N LEU A 54 -3.73 32.51 10.21
CA LEU A 54 -3.76 32.55 11.67
C LEU A 54 -4.38 33.85 12.17
N LEU A 55 -3.89 35.00 11.69
CA LEU A 55 -4.42 36.31 12.07
C LEU A 55 -5.92 36.43 11.73
N LYS A 56 -6.33 35.94 10.55
CA LYS A 56 -7.73 35.92 10.13
C LYS A 56 -8.59 35.03 11.01
N GLY A 57 -8.09 33.86 11.40
CA GLY A 57 -8.77 32.97 12.35
C GLY A 57 -8.93 33.60 13.74
N GLN A 58 -7.94 34.35 14.22
CA GLN A 58 -7.99 35.07 15.49
C GLN A 58 -9.01 36.21 15.47
N ASN A 59 -9.10 36.94 14.35
CA ASN A 59 -9.96 38.12 14.24
C ASN A 59 -11.41 37.80 13.84
N GLU A 60 -11.61 36.80 12.96
CA GLU A 60 -12.91 36.54 12.32
C GLU A 60 -13.46 35.14 12.63
N GLY A 61 -12.71 34.30 13.34
CA GLY A 61 -13.11 32.96 13.75
C GLY A 61 -12.94 31.87 12.69
N VAL A 62 -13.33 30.65 13.08
CA VAL A 62 -13.04 29.41 12.33
C VAL A 62 -13.72 29.33 10.96
N LEU A 63 -14.90 29.94 10.79
CA LEU A 63 -15.61 29.93 9.51
C LEU A 63 -14.91 30.77 8.44
N ALA A 64 -14.43 31.96 8.79
CA ALA A 64 -13.65 32.80 7.89
C ALA A 64 -12.32 32.14 7.50
N LEU A 65 -11.67 31.49 8.46
CA LEU A 65 -10.46 30.68 8.23
C LEU A 65 -10.72 29.56 7.21
N ARG A 66 -11.83 28.82 7.34
CA ARG A 66 -12.19 27.72 6.41
C ARG A 66 -12.36 28.21 4.97
N VAL A 67 -12.92 29.39 4.77
CA VAL A 67 -13.06 29.99 3.42
C VAL A 67 -11.68 30.43 2.90
N PHE A 68 -10.87 31.06 3.76
CA PHE A 68 -9.55 31.55 3.39
C PHE A 68 -8.59 30.44 2.96
N ILE A 69 -8.60 29.30 3.66
CA ILE A 69 -7.75 28.12 3.35
C ILE A 69 -7.97 27.57 1.93
N LYS A 70 -9.14 27.80 1.33
CA LYS A 70 -9.43 27.34 -0.04
C LYS A 70 -8.50 27.95 -1.09
N ASN A 71 -7.92 29.12 -0.81
CA ASN A 71 -7.04 29.87 -1.72
C ASN A 71 -5.55 29.65 -1.41
N LYS A 72 -5.18 28.51 -0.82
CA LYS A 72 -3.78 28.22 -0.50
C LYS A 72 -2.89 28.16 -1.76
N PRO A 73 -1.62 28.56 -1.66
CA PRO A 73 -0.65 28.41 -2.75
C PRO A 73 -0.59 26.96 -3.26
N LYS A 74 -0.35 26.81 -4.56
CA LYS A 74 -0.27 25.50 -5.21
C LYS A 74 1.15 24.96 -5.11
N LYS A 75 1.27 23.71 -4.67
CA LYS A 75 2.57 23.02 -4.63
C LYS A 75 3.15 22.89 -6.05
N PRO A 76 4.47 23.08 -6.24
CA PRO A 76 5.13 22.79 -7.51
C PRO A 76 4.82 21.37 -7.99
N LYS A 77 4.74 21.19 -9.31
CA LYS A 77 4.39 19.89 -9.93
C LYS A 77 5.49 18.85 -9.72
N THR A 78 6.74 19.28 -9.76
CA THR A 78 7.92 18.42 -9.67
C THR A 78 8.34 18.27 -8.20
N SER A 79 8.64 17.04 -7.77
CA SER A 79 9.03 16.75 -6.39
C SER A 79 10.53 17.00 -6.16
N LEU A 80 10.91 17.56 -5.01
CA LEU A 80 12.30 17.67 -4.57
C LEU A 80 12.99 16.31 -4.45
N ASN A 81 12.23 15.22 -4.28
CA ASN A 81 12.81 13.87 -4.24
C ASN A 81 13.64 13.55 -5.48
N ARG A 82 13.38 14.20 -6.62
CA ARG A 82 14.18 14.03 -7.84
C ARG A 82 15.65 14.48 -7.66
N LEU A 83 15.93 15.40 -6.75
CA LEU A 83 17.29 15.91 -6.47
C LEU A 83 18.11 14.98 -5.57
N PHE A 84 17.42 14.16 -4.75
CA PHE A 84 18.03 13.27 -3.78
C PHE A 84 17.99 11.81 -4.22
N LEU A 85 17.25 11.53 -5.29
CA LEU A 85 17.43 10.33 -6.07
C LEU A 85 18.70 10.57 -6.91
N GLU A 86 19.86 10.34 -6.30
CA GLU A 86 20.97 9.79 -7.09
C GLU A 86 20.37 8.63 -7.92
N ASP A 87 20.84 8.41 -9.14
CA ASP A 87 20.47 7.28 -10.02
C ASP A 87 20.63 5.88 -9.37
N ASN A 88 20.91 5.83 -8.06
CA ASN A 88 20.92 4.72 -7.13
C ASN A 88 19.54 4.29 -6.63
N SER A 89 18.41 4.77 -7.18
CA SER A 89 17.24 3.89 -7.15
C SER A 89 17.66 2.68 -7.98
N PRO A 90 17.70 1.44 -7.47
CA PRO A 90 17.80 0.31 -8.36
C PRO A 90 16.54 0.39 -9.21
N GLN A 91 16.66 1.00 -10.39
CA GLN A 91 16.01 0.48 -11.56
C GLN A 91 16.50 -0.96 -11.62
N ASN A 92 15.79 -1.83 -10.89
CA ASN A 92 15.61 -3.17 -11.36
C ASN A 92 14.97 -2.97 -12.72
N ASP A 93 15.81 -2.82 -13.75
CA ASP A 93 15.54 -3.18 -15.13
C ASP A 93 15.33 -4.70 -15.19
N GLU A 94 14.55 -5.24 -14.25
CA GLU A 94 13.83 -6.46 -14.43
C GLU A 94 12.82 -6.15 -15.55
N THR A 95 13.28 -6.41 -16.78
CA THR A 95 12.42 -6.50 -17.94
C THR A 95 11.26 -7.45 -17.66
N GLU A 96 10.17 -7.29 -18.39
CA GLU A 96 9.03 -8.18 -18.29
C GLU A 96 9.45 -9.63 -18.57
N SER A 97 10.40 -9.83 -19.48
CA SER A 97 10.99 -11.15 -19.76
C SER A 97 11.76 -11.72 -18.57
N SER A 98 12.64 -10.95 -17.91
CA SER A 98 13.38 -11.47 -16.76
C SER A 98 12.47 -11.75 -15.56
N THR A 99 11.44 -10.91 -15.35
CA THR A 99 10.40 -11.18 -14.34
C THR A 99 9.64 -12.46 -14.67
N HIS A 100 9.24 -12.66 -15.93
CA HIS A 100 8.54 -13.87 -16.37
C HIS A 100 9.37 -15.14 -16.10
N GLU A 101 10.64 -15.14 -16.52
CA GLU A 101 11.54 -16.27 -16.29
C GLU A 101 11.79 -16.49 -14.80
N TYR A 102 12.00 -15.42 -14.02
CA TYR A 102 12.12 -15.52 -12.56
C TYR A 102 10.92 -16.25 -11.94
N LEU A 103 9.69 -15.81 -12.26
CA LEU A 103 8.49 -16.44 -11.72
C LEU A 103 8.38 -17.92 -12.15
N LYS A 104 8.77 -18.26 -13.38
CA LYS A 104 8.81 -19.65 -13.84
C LYS A 104 9.77 -20.51 -13.01
N THR A 105 10.95 -19.99 -12.64
CA THR A 105 11.88 -20.72 -11.77
C THR A 105 11.32 -20.97 -10.35
N LYS A 106 10.31 -20.22 -9.95
CA LYS A 106 9.66 -20.30 -8.64
C LYS A 106 8.39 -21.15 -8.65
N LEU A 107 8.00 -21.71 -9.79
CA LEU A 107 6.89 -22.65 -9.86
C LEU A 107 7.25 -23.95 -9.13
N THR A 108 6.37 -24.38 -8.23
CA THR A 108 6.45 -25.71 -7.63
C THR A 108 5.81 -26.74 -8.56
N GLN A 109 6.48 -27.89 -8.75
CA GLN A 109 5.88 -29.04 -9.45
C GLN A 109 4.86 -29.78 -8.60
N GLU A 110 4.89 -29.58 -7.28
CA GLU A 110 3.87 -30.11 -6.39
C GLU A 110 2.56 -29.39 -6.67
N SER A 111 1.57 -30.14 -7.14
CA SER A 111 0.18 -29.70 -7.18
C SER A 111 -0.25 -29.50 -5.73
N LEU A 112 -0.12 -28.28 -5.22
CA LEU A 112 -0.74 -27.93 -3.96
C LEU A 112 -2.23 -28.20 -4.12
N PRO A 113 -2.89 -28.89 -3.17
CA PRO A 113 -4.31 -29.10 -3.25
C PRO A 113 -4.95 -27.73 -3.43
N ILE A 114 -5.53 -27.51 -4.61
CA ILE A 114 -6.30 -26.31 -4.90
C ILE A 114 -7.37 -26.35 -3.83
N PHE A 115 -7.27 -25.44 -2.85
CA PHE A 115 -8.32 -25.32 -1.85
C PHE A 115 -9.60 -25.15 -2.64
N SER A 116 -10.53 -26.08 -2.45
CA SER A 116 -11.83 -26.04 -3.13
C SER A 116 -12.32 -24.62 -3.05
N SER A 117 -12.61 -24.04 -4.22
CA SER A 117 -12.96 -22.63 -4.34
C SER A 117 -14.00 -22.33 -3.27
N LEU A 118 -13.64 -21.48 -2.29
CA LEU A 118 -14.58 -21.01 -1.29
C LEU A 118 -15.50 -20.05 -2.04
N SER A 119 -16.43 -20.62 -2.80
CA SER A 119 -17.50 -19.89 -3.47
C SER A 119 -18.40 -19.39 -2.35
N LEU A 120 -18.49 -18.08 -2.23
CA LEU A 120 -19.55 -17.46 -1.46
C LEU A 120 -20.80 -17.55 -2.32
N SER A 121 -21.82 -18.24 -1.84
CA SER A 121 -23.12 -18.18 -2.50
C SER A 121 -23.72 -16.78 -2.33
N ASP A 122 -24.47 -16.30 -3.31
CA ASP A 122 -25.17 -15.00 -3.22
C ASP A 122 -26.20 -14.96 -2.07
N SER A 123 -26.57 -16.13 -1.54
CA SER A 123 -27.46 -16.29 -0.38
C SER A 123 -26.76 -16.30 0.98
N GLU A 124 -25.43 -16.24 1.03
CA GLU A 124 -24.72 -16.33 2.30
C GLU A 124 -24.93 -15.09 3.17
N SER A 125 -25.29 -15.34 4.43
CA SER A 125 -25.41 -14.26 5.40
C SER A 125 -24.06 -13.61 5.68
N TRP A 126 -24.09 -12.31 5.98
CA TRP A 126 -22.94 -11.52 6.39
C TRP A 126 -22.10 -12.19 7.51
N ASN A 127 -22.77 -12.79 8.49
CA ASN A 127 -22.13 -13.49 9.60
C ASN A 127 -21.38 -14.74 9.13
N THR A 128 -21.97 -15.51 8.22
CA THR A 128 -21.34 -16.70 7.63
C THR A 128 -20.06 -16.35 6.89
N VAL A 129 -20.07 -15.26 6.10
CA VAL A 129 -18.87 -14.79 5.40
C VAL A 129 -17.79 -14.37 6.40
N SER A 130 -18.17 -13.69 7.49
CA SER A 130 -17.25 -13.30 8.55
C SER A 130 -16.55 -14.49 9.20
N GLU A 131 -17.30 -15.56 9.50
CA GLU A 131 -16.77 -16.78 10.09
C GLU A 131 -15.85 -17.52 9.12
N LYS A 132 -16.21 -17.60 7.84
CA LYS A 132 -15.35 -18.17 6.79
C LYS A 132 -14.02 -17.44 6.69
N ILE A 133 -14.04 -16.10 6.66
CA ILE A 133 -12.81 -15.29 6.62
C ILE A 133 -11.99 -15.53 7.89
N LYS A 134 -12.62 -15.52 9.07
CA LYS A 134 -11.94 -15.75 10.36
C LYS A 134 -11.29 -17.12 10.42
N ASN A 135 -12.01 -18.18 10.05
CA ASN A 135 -11.51 -19.55 10.05
C ASN A 135 -10.36 -19.73 9.05
N THR A 136 -10.48 -19.14 7.86
CA THR A 136 -9.43 -19.18 6.83
C THR A 136 -8.18 -18.42 7.30
N ASN A 137 -8.34 -17.26 7.94
CA ASN A 137 -7.24 -16.50 8.53
C ASN A 137 -6.52 -17.31 9.63
N GLN A 138 -7.28 -17.91 10.55
CA GLN A 138 -6.70 -18.76 11.60
C GLN A 138 -5.97 -19.98 11.02
N ARG A 139 -6.50 -20.60 9.96
CA ARG A 139 -5.82 -21.70 9.26
C ARG A 139 -4.51 -21.24 8.63
N CYS A 140 -4.50 -20.06 8.00
CA CYS A 140 -3.28 -19.46 7.48
C CYS A 140 -2.27 -19.17 8.59
N GLN A 141 -2.69 -18.77 9.80
CA GLN A 141 -1.77 -18.47 10.89
C GLN A 141 -1.17 -19.72 11.57
N ARG A 142 -1.89 -20.85 11.58
CA ARG A 142 -1.48 -22.08 12.28
C ARG A 142 -0.55 -22.98 11.45
N GLY A 143 -0.47 -22.80 10.14
CA GLY A 143 0.35 -23.64 9.27
C GLY A 143 1.82 -23.25 9.29
N SER A 144 2.72 -24.20 9.59
CA SER A 144 4.19 -24.03 9.49
C SER A 144 4.70 -23.81 8.05
N GLY A 145 3.82 -23.84 7.05
CA GLY A 145 4.12 -23.68 5.64
C GLY A 145 2.93 -23.05 4.92
N VAL A 146 2.62 -21.80 5.25
CA VAL A 146 1.52 -21.07 4.60
C VAL A 146 1.87 -20.87 3.13
N CYS A 147 1.25 -21.67 2.28
CA CYS A 147 1.40 -21.54 0.84
C CYS A 147 0.73 -20.23 0.36
N LEU A 148 1.30 -19.65 -0.68
CA LEU A 148 0.79 -18.44 -1.32
C LEU A 148 -0.69 -18.59 -1.73
N SER A 149 -1.09 -19.79 -2.18
CA SER A 149 -2.47 -20.10 -2.56
C SER A 149 -3.48 -19.87 -1.41
N GLY A 150 -3.14 -20.23 -0.17
CA GLY A 150 -3.99 -19.96 0.99
C GLY A 150 -4.18 -18.45 1.24
N HIS A 151 -3.12 -17.67 1.07
CA HIS A 151 -3.20 -16.21 1.15
C HIS A 151 -4.02 -15.59 0.02
N ILE A 152 -3.89 -16.10 -1.20
CA ILE A 152 -4.69 -15.66 -2.35
C ILE A 152 -6.18 -15.94 -2.09
N GLN A 153 -6.52 -17.13 -1.61
CA GLN A 153 -7.89 -17.50 -1.26
C GLN A 153 -8.47 -16.60 -0.17
N LEU A 154 -7.71 -16.33 0.89
CA LEU A 154 -8.11 -15.41 1.95
C LEU A 154 -8.32 -13.98 1.39
N GLY A 155 -7.43 -13.53 0.51
CA GLY A 155 -7.56 -12.24 -0.17
C GLY A 155 -8.81 -12.15 -1.05
N HIS A 156 -9.18 -13.23 -1.74
CA HIS A 156 -10.41 -13.31 -2.52
C HIS A 156 -11.66 -13.22 -1.63
N LEU A 157 -11.70 -13.96 -0.53
CA LEU A 157 -12.78 -13.87 0.46
C LEU A 157 -12.91 -12.46 1.06
N LEU A 158 -11.78 -11.81 1.34
CA LEU A 158 -11.77 -10.44 1.84
C LEU A 158 -12.31 -9.44 0.81
N GLU A 159 -12.06 -9.65 -0.48
CA GLU A 159 -12.60 -8.78 -1.54
C GLU A 159 -14.12 -8.95 -1.67
N ALA A 160 -14.62 -10.18 -1.61
CA ALA A 160 -16.05 -10.44 -1.64
C ALA A 160 -16.75 -9.96 -0.36
N GLY A 161 -16.15 -10.17 0.81
CA GLY A 161 -16.61 -9.58 2.07
C GLY A 161 -16.64 -8.06 2.02
N ALA A 162 -15.66 -7.41 1.38
CA ALA A 162 -15.66 -5.96 1.19
C ALA A 162 -16.77 -5.48 0.25
N LYS A 163 -17.17 -6.29 -0.74
CA LYS A 163 -18.33 -6.00 -1.60
C LYS A 163 -19.63 -6.09 -0.79
N LEU A 164 -19.85 -7.23 -0.13
CA LEU A 164 -21.01 -7.46 0.72
C LEU A 164 -21.14 -6.40 1.83
N TYR A 165 -20.03 -5.95 2.43
CA TYR A 165 -20.05 -4.89 3.44
C TYR A 165 -20.62 -3.58 2.88
N ARG A 166 -20.23 -3.23 1.66
CA ARG A 166 -20.71 -2.01 1.00
C ARG A 166 -22.20 -2.12 0.74
N ASP A 167 -22.67 -3.28 0.30
CA ASP A 167 -24.09 -3.53 0.03
C ASP A 167 -24.91 -3.44 1.33
N GLU A 168 -24.46 -4.09 2.42
CA GLU A 168 -25.11 -4.01 3.74
C GLU A 168 -25.07 -2.59 4.33
N LYS A 169 -24.00 -1.84 4.08
CA LYS A 169 -23.89 -0.43 4.50
C LYS A 169 -24.87 0.47 3.75
N LEU A 170 -25.10 0.24 2.46
CA LEU A 170 -26.11 0.95 1.67
C LEU A 170 -27.54 0.65 2.17
N LEU A 171 -27.78 -0.55 2.70
CA LEU A 171 -29.04 -0.94 3.33
C LEU A 171 -29.20 -0.45 4.78
N GLY A 172 -28.21 0.25 5.33
CA GLY A 172 -28.23 0.73 6.72
C GLY A 172 -28.05 -0.38 7.77
N ARG A 173 -27.59 -1.57 7.37
CA ARG A 173 -27.40 -2.74 8.24
C ARG A 173 -25.97 -2.87 8.79
N ALA A 174 -25.03 -2.12 8.22
CA ALA A 174 -23.64 -2.09 8.65
C ALA A 174 -23.18 -0.66 8.96
N GLU A 175 -22.49 -0.50 10.08
CA GLU A 175 -21.92 0.77 10.54
C GLU A 175 -20.39 0.76 10.51
N GLY A 176 -19.78 1.96 10.52
CA GLY A 176 -18.32 2.14 10.57
C GLY A 176 -17.63 1.96 9.22
N THR A 177 -16.38 1.50 9.27
CA THR A 177 -15.58 1.14 8.09
C THR A 177 -15.34 -0.36 7.99
N PHE A 178 -15.11 -0.85 6.77
CA PHE A 178 -14.74 -2.26 6.56
C PHE A 178 -13.47 -2.65 7.34
N ASP A 179 -12.53 -1.71 7.47
CA ASP A 179 -11.28 -1.91 8.20
C ASP A 179 -11.49 -2.10 9.71
N GLU A 180 -12.41 -1.35 10.31
CA GLU A 180 -12.85 -1.55 11.70
C GLU A 180 -13.56 -2.89 11.87
N TRP A 181 -14.43 -3.23 10.92
CA TRP A 181 -15.16 -4.49 10.94
C TRP A 181 -14.23 -5.70 10.87
N ILE A 182 -13.24 -5.68 9.97
CA ILE A 182 -12.22 -6.74 9.85
C ILE A 182 -11.42 -6.88 11.14
N ARG A 183 -11.00 -5.76 11.74
CA ARG A 183 -10.24 -5.78 12.99
C ARG A 183 -11.06 -6.43 14.12
N LYS A 184 -12.33 -6.08 14.23
CA LYS A 184 -13.24 -6.58 15.28
C LYS A 184 -13.61 -8.06 15.10
N ASN A 185 -13.98 -8.47 13.89
CA ASN A 185 -14.60 -9.78 13.66
C ASN A 185 -13.59 -10.86 13.21
N VAL A 186 -12.59 -10.47 12.42
CA VAL A 186 -11.60 -11.39 11.83
C VAL A 186 -10.27 -11.36 12.61
N GLN A 187 -10.07 -10.35 13.48
CA GLN A 187 -8.83 -10.13 14.23
C GLN A 187 -7.61 -9.97 13.31
N MET A 188 -7.80 -9.25 12.20
CA MET A 188 -6.75 -8.98 11.20
C MET A 188 -6.47 -7.48 11.12
N SER A 189 -5.20 -7.11 10.93
CA SER A 189 -4.84 -5.71 10.72
C SER A 189 -5.28 -5.24 9.33
N SER A 190 -5.71 -3.98 9.24
CA SER A 190 -6.17 -3.37 7.99
C SER A 190 -5.07 -3.31 6.93
N ARG A 191 -3.80 -3.19 7.34
CA ARG A 191 -2.64 -3.23 6.44
C ARG A 191 -2.49 -4.63 5.80
N HIS A 192 -2.60 -5.69 6.60
CA HIS A 192 -2.48 -7.06 6.11
C HIS A 192 -3.66 -7.44 5.19
N ALA A 193 -4.89 -7.07 5.57
CA ALA A 193 -6.08 -7.28 4.76
C ALA A 193 -5.97 -6.63 3.37
N ARG A 194 -5.51 -5.37 3.32
CA ARG A 194 -5.27 -4.66 2.05
C ARG A 194 -4.22 -5.36 1.18
N LYS A 195 -3.14 -5.85 1.79
CA LYS A 195 -2.08 -6.60 1.11
C LYS A 195 -2.62 -7.87 0.44
N LEU A 196 -3.37 -8.69 1.20
CA LEU A 196 -3.99 -9.92 0.71
C LEU A 196 -4.94 -9.65 -0.46
N ARG A 197 -5.82 -8.65 -0.33
CA ARG A 197 -6.76 -8.25 -1.39
C ARG A 197 -6.04 -7.79 -2.65
N ALA A 198 -4.95 -7.01 -2.50
CA ALA A 198 -4.17 -6.53 -3.63
C ALA A 198 -3.50 -7.67 -4.40
N VAL A 199 -2.93 -8.65 -3.70
CA VAL A 199 -2.33 -9.85 -4.31
C VAL A 199 -3.39 -10.69 -4.99
N ALA A 200 -4.48 -11.00 -4.29
CA ALA A 200 -5.57 -11.81 -4.83
C ALA A 200 -6.19 -11.19 -6.09
N ARG A 201 -6.40 -9.87 -6.14
CA ARG A 201 -6.96 -9.22 -7.33
C ARG A 201 -6.11 -9.44 -8.60
N VAL A 202 -4.79 -9.49 -8.44
CA VAL A 202 -3.87 -9.67 -9.56
C VAL A 202 -3.69 -11.15 -9.89
N ILE A 203 -3.55 -12.01 -8.89
CA ILE A 203 -3.16 -13.41 -9.07
C ILE A 203 -4.35 -14.36 -9.25
N GLN A 204 -5.51 -14.06 -8.66
CA GLN A 204 -6.68 -14.95 -8.71
C GLN A 204 -7.04 -15.43 -10.14
N PRO A 205 -7.00 -14.60 -11.19
CA PRO A 205 -7.34 -15.02 -12.55
C PRO A 205 -6.34 -15.99 -13.20
N PHE A 206 -5.17 -16.22 -12.59
CA PHE A 206 -4.04 -16.92 -13.18
C PHE A 206 -3.63 -18.12 -12.31
N PRO A 207 -4.23 -19.31 -12.52
CA PRO A 207 -4.06 -20.46 -11.62
C PRO A 207 -2.61 -20.86 -11.35
N ARG A 208 -1.74 -20.81 -12.37
CA ARG A 208 -0.32 -21.18 -12.20
C ARG A 208 0.43 -20.29 -11.20
N LEU A 209 0.04 -19.02 -11.09
CA LEU A 209 0.66 -18.10 -10.12
C LEU A 209 0.31 -18.46 -8.66
N HIS A 210 -0.67 -19.34 -8.42
CA HIS A 210 -0.99 -19.81 -7.07
C HIS A 210 0.07 -20.79 -6.53
N ASN A 211 0.83 -21.42 -7.43
CA ASN A 211 1.85 -22.43 -7.15
C ASN A 211 3.26 -21.85 -7.10
N LEU A 212 3.39 -20.54 -6.85
CA LEU A 212 4.71 -19.93 -6.64
C LEU A 212 5.22 -20.24 -5.23
N ALA A 213 6.45 -20.73 -5.13
CA ALA A 213 7.22 -20.87 -3.89
C ALA A 213 7.74 -19.52 -3.38
N LEU A 214 6.86 -18.52 -3.30
CA LEU A 214 7.19 -17.17 -2.87
C LEU A 214 6.35 -16.77 -1.66
N SER A 215 6.95 -15.99 -0.76
CA SER A 215 6.22 -15.42 0.36
C SER A 215 5.20 -14.38 -0.12
N LEU A 216 4.11 -14.19 0.61
CA LEU A 216 3.14 -13.12 0.34
C LEU A 216 3.80 -11.73 0.28
N THR A 217 4.86 -11.51 1.07
CA THR A 217 5.58 -10.24 1.10
C THR A 217 6.33 -9.97 -0.18
N GLU A 218 7.06 -10.97 -0.65
CA GLU A 218 7.79 -10.88 -1.89
C GLU A 218 6.85 -10.69 -3.08
N VAL A 219 5.78 -11.48 -3.16
CA VAL A 219 4.77 -11.34 -4.22
C VAL A 219 4.17 -9.94 -4.21
N TYR A 220 3.85 -9.41 -3.03
CA TYR A 220 3.31 -8.06 -2.90
C TYR A 220 4.29 -6.98 -3.39
N GLN A 221 5.58 -7.09 -3.07
CA GLN A 221 6.62 -6.15 -3.54
C GLN A 221 6.78 -6.23 -5.06
N ARG A 222 6.63 -7.42 -5.65
CA ARG A 222 6.75 -7.66 -7.10
C ARG A 222 5.46 -7.42 -7.89
N LEU A 223 4.34 -7.05 -7.25
CA LEU A 223 3.05 -6.84 -7.95
C LEU A 223 3.12 -5.90 -9.16
N PRO A 224 3.85 -4.77 -9.13
CA PRO A 224 3.96 -3.90 -10.30
C PRO A 224 4.61 -4.62 -11.50
N SER A 225 5.70 -5.35 -11.30
CA SER A 225 6.35 -6.12 -12.36
C SER A 225 5.49 -7.28 -12.83
N ILE A 226 4.81 -7.99 -11.92
CA ILE A 226 3.86 -9.06 -12.27
C ILE A 226 2.74 -8.52 -13.18
N ARG A 227 2.20 -7.33 -12.89
CA ARG A 227 1.16 -6.72 -13.75
C ARG A 227 1.67 -6.45 -15.16
N ARG A 228 2.86 -5.87 -15.31
CA ARG A 228 3.49 -5.62 -16.62
C ARG A 228 3.70 -6.92 -17.39
N VAL A 229 4.16 -7.99 -16.73
CA VAL A 229 4.27 -9.33 -17.34
C VAL A 229 2.92 -9.82 -17.87
N LEU A 230 1.85 -9.63 -17.09
CA LEU A 230 0.50 -10.10 -17.44
C LEU A 230 -0.23 -9.24 -18.49
N GLU A 231 0.34 -8.09 -18.86
CA GLU A 231 -0.14 -7.28 -20.00
C GLU A 231 0.33 -7.87 -21.35
N ILE A 232 1.41 -8.66 -21.35
CA ILE A 232 1.92 -9.35 -22.54
C ILE A 232 1.08 -10.62 -22.77
N GLN A 233 0.44 -10.71 -23.94
CA GLN A 233 -0.54 -11.77 -24.24
C GLN A 233 0.04 -13.18 -24.11
N GLU A 234 1.25 -13.41 -24.63
CA GLU A 234 1.94 -14.71 -24.53
C GLU A 234 2.12 -15.17 -23.08
N TYR A 235 2.61 -14.27 -22.22
CA TYR A 235 2.83 -14.57 -20.81
C TYR A 235 1.51 -14.75 -20.07
N LYS A 236 0.52 -13.90 -20.36
CA LYS A 236 -0.83 -14.01 -19.80
C LYS A 236 -1.46 -15.36 -20.11
N GLU A 237 -1.34 -15.86 -21.33
CA GLU A 237 -1.80 -17.19 -21.74
C GLU A 237 -1.09 -18.29 -20.95
N PHE A 238 0.25 -18.23 -20.87
CA PHE A 238 1.04 -19.18 -20.09
C PHE A 238 0.58 -19.27 -18.63
N TRP A 239 0.27 -18.13 -17.98
CA TRP A 239 -0.15 -18.09 -16.57
C TRP A 239 -1.64 -18.42 -16.35
N SER A 240 -2.46 -18.38 -17.40
CA SER A 240 -3.90 -18.68 -17.34
C SER A 240 -4.20 -20.19 -17.42
N LEU A 241 -3.25 -20.98 -17.90
CA LEU A 241 -3.38 -22.44 -17.96
C LEU A 241 -3.50 -23.03 -16.54
N ALA A 242 -4.33 -24.07 -16.40
CA ALA A 242 -4.34 -24.88 -15.18
C ALA A 242 -2.98 -25.59 -15.02
N SER A 243 -2.51 -25.69 -13.77
CA SER A 243 -1.34 -26.49 -13.38
C SER A 243 -1.71 -27.96 -13.30
#